data_AF-A0A453T4C1-F1
#
_entry.id   AF-A0A453T4C1-F1
#
_cell.length_a   1.000
_cell.length_b   1.000
_cell.length_c   1.000
_cell.angle_alpha   90.00
_cell.angle_beta   90.00
_cell.angle_gamma   90.00
#
_symmetry.space_group_name_H-M   'P 1'
#
loop_
_entity.id
_entity.type
_entity.pdbx_description
1 polymer ?
#
loop_
_entity_poly.entity_id
_entity_poly.type
_entity_poly.pdbx_seq_one_letter_code
_entity_poly.pdbx_strand_id
1 'polypeptide(L)'
;MPPHQSNESFLKAYEVVLILDDRDTFGPRSRRKVVDNIRSQFNIPVEKCGLRKLIYLVEGDVNTVDGSESVKTACFTTEVLEGFDVQRTTGYADTEKKYGHLTGSIIDYYSRNFSAGADTSRLCLTYDEFVKRCSDLEKVTMSDIFALQLMQVPQVTEEAALAVTSLYPTLLSLAKAYTMLVSPLLIGTDVTSDGDKRAQEKMLKNKSDMVNAGASKNIFKLIWAEG
;
A
#
# COMPACT_ATOMS: atom_id res chain seq x y z
N MET A 1 8.78 -22.98 0.74
CA MET A 1 9.71 -24.09 1.09
C MET A 1 10.05 -23.96 2.58
N PRO A 2 10.54 -25.01 3.29
CA PRO A 2 11.19 -24.78 4.59
C PRO A 2 12.50 -23.98 4.38
N PRO A 3 13.11 -23.40 5.44
CA PRO A 3 14.23 -22.47 5.32
C PRO A 3 15.35 -23.03 4.44
N HIS A 4 15.84 -22.23 3.51
CA HIS A 4 16.80 -22.65 2.49
C HIS A 4 18.24 -22.82 3.04
N GLN A 5 18.49 -22.44 4.29
CA GLN A 5 19.80 -22.51 4.93
C GLN A 5 19.72 -23.09 6.35
N SER A 6 20.70 -23.91 6.69
CA SER A 6 20.72 -24.75 7.91
C SER A 6 20.82 -23.99 9.24
N ASN A 7 20.96 -22.66 9.21
CA ASN A 7 21.29 -21.86 10.39
C ASN A 7 20.27 -20.74 10.70
N GLU A 8 19.13 -20.69 9.99
CA GLU A 8 18.06 -19.74 10.35
C GLU A 8 17.05 -20.39 11.29
N SER A 9 16.91 -19.84 12.50
CA SER A 9 15.88 -20.27 13.45
C SER A 9 14.50 -19.92 12.89
N PHE A 10 13.61 -20.90 12.82
CA PHE A 10 12.22 -20.76 12.35
C PHE A 10 11.41 -19.70 13.13
N LEU A 11 11.82 -19.37 14.36
CA LEU A 11 11.32 -18.25 15.19
C LEU A 11 11.51 -16.86 14.55
N LYS A 12 12.54 -16.68 13.71
CA LYS A 12 12.68 -15.48 12.86
C LYS A 12 11.78 -15.52 11.63
N ALA A 13 11.20 -16.68 11.31
CA ALA A 13 10.65 -16.98 10.00
C ALA A 13 9.13 -17.01 9.92
N TYR A 14 8.35 -17.17 10.99
CA TYR A 14 6.88 -17.25 10.88
C TYR A 14 6.16 -16.75 12.14
N GLU A 15 5.28 -15.75 11.99
CA GLU A 15 4.33 -15.34 13.06
C GLU A 15 2.86 -15.47 12.61
N VAL A 16 2.51 -15.10 11.37
CA VAL A 16 1.29 -15.55 10.67
C VAL A 16 1.62 -15.60 9.18
N VAL A 17 1.12 -16.63 8.48
CA VAL A 17 1.29 -16.80 7.05
C VAL A 17 0.02 -16.34 6.34
N LEU A 18 0.10 -15.25 5.57
CA LEU A 18 -0.92 -14.99 4.57
C LEU A 18 -0.56 -15.81 3.33
N ILE A 19 -1.49 -16.66 2.89
CA ILE A 19 -1.39 -17.33 1.60
C ILE A 19 -2.35 -16.63 0.67
N LEU A 20 -1.82 -15.90 -0.31
CA LEU A 20 -2.62 -15.40 -1.41
C LEU A 20 -2.68 -16.52 -2.46
N ASP A 21 -3.82 -17.20 -2.49
CA ASP A 21 -4.18 -18.25 -3.44
C ASP A 21 -4.98 -17.61 -4.59
N ASP A 22 -4.28 -16.94 -5.51
CA ASP A 22 -4.94 -16.46 -6.74
C ASP A 22 -5.07 -17.64 -7.71
N ARG A 23 -6.20 -18.34 -7.60
CA ARG A 23 -6.59 -19.42 -8.51
C ARG A 23 -7.04 -18.85 -9.85
N ASP A 24 -6.15 -18.15 -10.53
CA ASP A 24 -6.39 -17.73 -11.90
C ASP A 24 -6.33 -18.98 -12.78
N THR A 25 -7.49 -19.52 -13.16
CA THR A 25 -7.56 -20.51 -14.25
C THR A 25 -7.11 -19.82 -15.52
N PHE A 26 -5.86 -20.07 -15.94
CA PHE A 26 -5.22 -19.51 -17.14
C PHE A 26 -5.89 -20.00 -18.43
N GLY A 27 -7.13 -19.60 -18.66
CA GLY A 27 -7.84 -19.79 -19.91
C GLY A 27 -7.51 -18.68 -20.93
N PRO A 28 -7.73 -18.90 -22.24
CA PRO A 28 -7.39 -17.95 -23.31
C PRO A 28 -8.05 -16.56 -23.21
N ARG A 29 -9.00 -16.36 -22.28
CA ARG A 29 -9.64 -15.06 -21.96
C ARG A 29 -9.03 -14.34 -20.75
N SER A 30 -8.07 -14.94 -20.01
CA SER A 30 -7.49 -14.41 -18.77
C SER A 30 -6.28 -13.48 -18.94
N ARG A 31 -5.87 -13.18 -20.19
CA ARG A 31 -4.68 -12.36 -20.49
C ARG A 31 -4.69 -10.96 -19.85
N ARG A 32 -5.87 -10.41 -19.62
CA ARG A 32 -6.05 -9.06 -19.04
C ARG A 32 -6.17 -9.08 -17.51
N LYS A 33 -6.37 -10.25 -16.90
CA LYS A 33 -6.61 -10.35 -15.45
C LYS A 33 -5.33 -10.51 -14.65
N VAL A 34 -4.35 -11.30 -15.08
CA VAL A 34 -3.19 -11.64 -14.24
C VAL A 34 -2.32 -10.40 -13.91
N VAL A 35 -2.00 -9.56 -14.90
CA VAL A 35 -1.16 -8.36 -14.68
C VAL A 35 -1.91 -7.26 -13.94
N ASP A 36 -3.20 -7.09 -14.23
CA ASP A 36 -4.05 -6.10 -13.56
C ASP A 36 -4.52 -6.60 -12.17
N ASN A 37 -4.62 -7.91 -11.93
CA ASN A 37 -4.91 -8.53 -10.62
C ASN A 37 -3.69 -8.46 -9.72
N ILE A 38 -2.50 -8.77 -10.24
CA ILE A 38 -1.25 -8.51 -9.50
C ILE A 38 -1.22 -7.03 -9.11
N ARG A 39 -1.37 -6.09 -10.05
CA ARG A 39 -1.33 -4.66 -9.70
C ARG A 39 -2.49 -4.12 -8.86
N SER A 40 -3.70 -4.69 -8.93
CA SER A 40 -4.89 -4.16 -8.23
C SER A 40 -5.35 -4.97 -7.01
N GLN A 41 -5.11 -6.28 -6.94
CA GLN A 41 -5.38 -7.11 -5.75
C GLN A 41 -4.31 -6.88 -4.67
N PHE A 42 -3.08 -6.50 -5.04
CA PHE A 42 -2.06 -6.03 -4.08
C PHE A 42 -2.30 -4.61 -3.56
N ASN A 43 -3.45 -3.99 -3.86
CA ASN A 43 -3.84 -2.70 -3.31
C ASN A 43 -4.47 -2.80 -1.92
N ILE A 44 -4.63 -4.01 -1.37
CA ILE A 44 -4.61 -4.15 0.10
C ILE A 44 -3.18 -3.83 0.50
N PRO A 45 -2.91 -2.89 1.41
CA PRO A 45 -1.58 -2.68 1.93
C PRO A 45 -1.21 -3.92 2.77
N VAL A 46 -0.83 -5.02 2.11
CA VAL A 46 -0.50 -6.29 2.74
C VAL A 46 0.71 -6.09 3.66
N GLU A 47 1.58 -5.13 3.35
CA GLU A 47 2.64 -4.65 4.24
C GLU A 47 2.12 -4.06 5.57
N LYS A 48 0.89 -3.51 5.60
CA LYS A 48 0.32 -2.85 6.80
C LYS A 48 -0.63 -3.75 7.59
N CYS A 49 -1.00 -4.93 7.08
CA CYS A 49 -1.92 -5.85 7.76
C CYS A 49 -1.33 -6.48 9.04
N GLY A 50 -0.03 -6.27 9.29
CA GLY A 50 0.65 -6.68 10.52
C GLY A 50 1.19 -8.11 10.47
N LEU A 51 1.00 -8.82 9.35
CA LEU A 51 1.56 -10.15 9.14
C LEU A 51 3.01 -10.01 8.68
N ARG A 52 3.91 -10.76 9.35
CA ARG A 52 5.35 -10.68 9.08
C ARG A 52 5.81 -11.53 7.89
N LYS A 53 4.97 -12.46 7.42
CA LYS A 53 5.31 -13.38 6.33
C LYS A 53 4.16 -13.55 5.34
N LEU A 54 4.46 -13.20 4.10
CA LEU A 54 3.54 -13.21 2.98
C LEU A 54 4.01 -14.29 2.01
N ILE A 55 3.15 -15.28 1.75
CA ILE A 55 3.41 -16.33 0.76
C ILE A 55 2.48 -16.07 -0.42
N TYR A 56 3.07 -15.95 -1.60
CA TYR A 56 2.31 -15.86 -2.85
C TYR A 56 2.37 -17.21 -3.55
N LEU A 57 1.24 -17.90 -3.68
CA LEU A 57 1.19 -19.21 -4.34
C LEU A 57 0.78 -19.03 -5.81
N VAL A 58 1.60 -19.57 -6.71
CA VAL A 58 1.33 -19.60 -8.15
C VAL A 58 1.11 -21.05 -8.58
N GLU A 59 -0.13 -21.40 -8.92
CA GLU A 59 -0.51 -22.72 -9.41
C GLU A 59 -0.49 -22.79 -10.95
N GLY A 60 0.10 -23.84 -11.52
CA GLY A 60 0.12 -24.15 -12.94
C GLY A 60 1.51 -24.13 -13.58
N ASP A 61 1.62 -24.65 -14.81
CA ASP A 61 2.87 -24.61 -15.57
C ASP A 61 3.06 -23.26 -16.26
N VAL A 62 3.83 -22.38 -15.62
CA VAL A 62 4.20 -21.05 -16.12
C VAL A 62 4.82 -21.10 -17.53
N ASN A 63 5.45 -22.21 -17.93
CA ASN A 63 6.08 -22.32 -19.25
C ASN A 63 5.09 -22.59 -20.38
N THR A 64 3.84 -22.96 -20.06
CA THR A 64 2.79 -23.25 -21.06
C THR A 64 1.93 -22.03 -21.40
N VAL A 65 2.16 -20.90 -20.72
CA VAL A 65 1.35 -19.69 -20.85
C VAL A 65 2.01 -18.70 -21.82
N ASP A 66 1.25 -18.22 -22.81
CA ASP A 66 1.63 -17.06 -23.63
C ASP A 66 1.80 -15.83 -22.73
N GLY A 67 3.03 -15.32 -22.59
CA GLY A 67 3.38 -14.31 -21.60
C GLY A 67 4.14 -14.84 -20.38
N SER A 68 4.69 -16.06 -20.43
CA SER A 68 5.50 -16.65 -19.36
C SER A 68 6.63 -15.73 -18.84
N GLU A 69 7.21 -14.88 -19.69
CA GLU A 69 8.22 -13.89 -19.29
C GLU A 69 7.66 -12.81 -18.36
N SER A 70 6.44 -12.32 -18.60
CA SER A 70 5.82 -11.31 -17.74
C SER A 70 5.41 -11.90 -16.39
N VAL A 71 4.94 -13.16 -16.38
CA VAL A 71 4.63 -13.90 -15.14
C VAL A 71 5.90 -14.16 -14.32
N LYS A 72 6.99 -14.59 -14.96
CA LYS A 72 8.30 -14.76 -14.31
C LYS A 72 8.83 -13.45 -13.73
N THR A 73 8.71 -12.36 -14.50
CA THR A 73 9.12 -11.02 -14.06
C THR A 73 8.30 -10.58 -12.86
N ALA A 74 6.97 -10.71 -12.91
CA ALA A 74 6.10 -10.34 -11.79
C ALA A 74 6.39 -11.15 -10.52
N CYS A 75 6.61 -12.47 -10.65
CA CYS A 75 7.01 -13.29 -9.52
C CYS A 75 8.34 -12.83 -8.91
N PHE A 76 9.32 -12.51 -9.75
CA PHE A 76 10.62 -12.03 -9.29
C PHE A 76 10.52 -10.66 -8.63
N THR A 77 9.70 -9.76 -9.17
CA THR A 77 9.40 -8.47 -8.56
C THR A 77 8.76 -8.63 -7.19
N THR A 78 7.75 -9.49 -7.05
CA THR A 78 7.07 -9.76 -5.77
C THR A 78 7.99 -10.44 -4.75
N GLU A 79 8.90 -11.30 -5.21
CA GLU A 79 9.90 -11.93 -4.33
C GLU A 79 10.98 -10.93 -3.87
N VAL A 80 11.57 -10.18 -4.80
CA VAL A 80 12.77 -9.36 -4.54
C VAL A 80 12.44 -7.95 -4.05
N LEU A 81 11.42 -7.29 -4.62
CA LEU A 81 11.06 -5.92 -4.27
C LEU A 81 10.01 -5.88 -3.15
N GLU A 82 9.04 -6.80 -3.15
CA GLU A 82 7.91 -6.79 -2.20
C GLU A 82 8.12 -7.74 -1.01
N GLY A 83 9.14 -8.62 -1.06
CA GLY A 83 9.55 -9.48 0.05
C GLY A 83 8.64 -10.70 0.31
N PHE A 84 7.81 -11.08 -0.65
CA PHE A 84 6.96 -12.27 -0.54
C PHE A 84 7.77 -13.56 -0.78
N ASP A 85 7.39 -14.66 -0.10
CA ASP A 85 7.84 -16.01 -0.46
C ASP A 85 6.96 -16.54 -1.60
N VAL A 86 7.46 -16.48 -2.82
CA VAL A 86 6.73 -16.95 -4.00
C VAL A 86 6.88 -18.45 -4.16
N GLN A 87 5.80 -19.20 -3.90
CA GLN A 87 5.77 -20.65 -4.04
C GLN A 87 5.05 -21.05 -5.33
N ARG A 88 5.65 -21.97 -6.09
CA ARG A 88 5.09 -22.44 -7.35
C ARG A 88 4.64 -23.89 -7.20
N THR A 89 3.46 -24.22 -7.71
CA THR A 89 2.90 -25.57 -7.77
C THR A 89 2.46 -25.88 -9.19
N THR A 90 2.55 -27.14 -9.58
CA THR A 90 2.25 -27.57 -10.96
C THR A 90 0.75 -27.73 -11.25
N GLY A 91 -0.06 -27.82 -10.19
CA GLY A 91 -1.52 -27.95 -10.26
C GLY A 91 -2.12 -28.33 -8.92
N TYR A 92 -3.44 -28.45 -8.86
CA TYR A 92 -4.22 -28.66 -7.64
C TYR A 92 -3.65 -29.71 -6.67
N ALA A 93 -3.27 -30.89 -7.16
CA ALA A 93 -2.78 -31.97 -6.28
C ALA A 93 -1.46 -31.62 -5.58
N ASP A 94 -0.60 -30.86 -6.27
CA ASP A 94 0.67 -30.36 -5.74
C ASP A 94 0.40 -29.22 -4.72
N THR A 95 -0.53 -28.33 -5.04
CA THR A 95 -1.04 -27.28 -4.13
C THR A 95 -1.60 -27.86 -2.83
N GLU A 96 -2.48 -28.85 -2.91
CA GLU A 96 -3.08 -29.49 -1.74
C GLU A 96 -2.00 -30.13 -0.85
N LYS A 97 -1.08 -30.87 -1.46
CA LYS A 97 0.05 -31.47 -0.74
C LYS A 97 0.92 -30.41 -0.06
N LYS A 98 1.13 -29.28 -0.74
CA LYS A 98 1.89 -28.14 -0.20
C LYS A 98 1.22 -27.57 1.04
N TYR A 99 -0.10 -27.35 0.99
CA TYR A 99 -0.88 -26.88 2.15
C TYR A 99 -0.85 -27.88 3.30
N GLY A 100 -0.94 -29.18 3.02
CA GLY A 100 -0.80 -30.22 4.05
C GLY A 100 0.54 -30.15 4.77
N HIS A 101 1.65 -30.05 4.03
CA HIS A 101 2.99 -29.92 4.61
C HIS A 101 3.16 -28.61 5.39
N LEU A 102 2.65 -27.50 4.87
CA LEU A 102 2.73 -26.19 5.53
C LEU A 102 1.97 -26.20 6.85
N THR A 103 0.74 -26.71 6.84
CA THR A 103 -0.12 -26.83 8.03
C THR A 103 0.54 -27.71 9.09
N GLY A 104 1.05 -28.89 8.71
CA GLY A 104 1.76 -29.77 9.63
C GLY A 104 3.01 -29.11 10.24
N SER A 105 3.79 -28.39 9.43
CA SER A 105 4.99 -27.67 9.89
C SER A 105 4.65 -26.58 10.90
N ILE A 106 3.55 -25.84 10.68
CA ILE A 106 3.08 -24.81 11.61
C ILE A 106 2.64 -25.46 12.94
N ILE A 107 1.84 -26.54 12.88
CA ILE A 107 1.38 -27.26 14.08
C ILE A 107 2.57 -27.78 14.89
N ASP A 108 3.52 -28.45 14.24
CA ASP A 108 4.70 -29.00 14.89
C ASP A 108 5.53 -27.91 15.57
N TYR A 109 5.69 -26.77 14.89
CA TYR A 109 6.45 -25.66 15.42
C TYR A 109 5.78 -25.06 16.66
N TYR A 110 4.49 -24.75 16.59
CA TYR A 110 3.79 -24.16 17.74
C TYR A 110 3.73 -25.13 18.92
N SER A 111 3.53 -26.42 18.66
CA SER A 111 3.51 -27.46 19.68
C SER A 111 4.85 -27.64 20.40
N ARG A 112 5.98 -27.39 19.71
CA ARG A 112 7.34 -27.52 20.29
C ARG A 112 7.81 -26.26 21.00
N ASN A 113 7.41 -25.09 20.53
CA ASN A 113 7.97 -23.81 20.98
C ASN A 113 7.06 -23.05 21.95
N PHE A 114 5.80 -23.45 22.09
CA PHE A 114 4.83 -22.80 22.96
C PHE A 114 4.19 -23.82 23.90
N SER A 115 4.44 -23.66 25.20
CA SER A 115 3.77 -24.41 26.26
C SER A 115 2.62 -23.61 26.86
N ALA A 116 1.59 -24.29 27.35
CA ALA A 116 0.48 -23.70 28.08
C ALA A 116 0.99 -23.10 29.41
N GLY A 117 1.45 -21.85 29.39
CA GLY A 117 1.95 -21.15 30.59
C GLY A 117 3.01 -20.08 30.34
N ALA A 118 3.60 -19.98 29.14
CA ALA A 118 4.42 -18.83 28.77
C ALA A 118 3.53 -17.62 28.46
N ASP A 119 3.96 -16.41 28.80
CA ASP A 119 3.23 -15.16 28.59
C ASP A 119 3.08 -14.89 27.08
N THR A 120 2.04 -15.47 26.46
CA THR A 120 1.79 -15.51 25.01
C THR A 120 1.17 -14.21 24.47
N SER A 121 0.94 -13.22 25.33
CA SER A 121 0.20 -11.99 25.05
C SER A 121 0.77 -11.11 23.92
N ARG A 122 1.97 -11.40 23.41
CA ARG A 122 2.71 -10.48 22.52
C ARG A 122 3.02 -11.01 21.12
N LEU A 123 2.64 -12.23 20.78
CA LEU A 123 3.24 -12.93 19.64
C LEU A 123 2.29 -13.22 18.47
N CYS A 124 1.00 -12.88 18.52
CA CYS A 124 0.13 -13.05 17.35
C CYS A 124 -1.12 -12.16 17.46
N LEU A 125 -1.53 -11.55 16.35
CA LEU A 125 -2.86 -10.93 16.28
C LEU A 125 -3.91 -12.03 16.41
N THR A 126 -4.96 -11.79 17.19
CA THR A 126 -6.16 -12.60 17.09
C THR A 126 -6.78 -12.43 15.70
N TYR A 127 -7.59 -13.41 15.27
CA TYR A 127 -8.27 -13.31 13.98
C TYR A 127 -9.14 -12.04 13.89
N ASP A 128 -9.85 -11.69 14.98
CA ASP A 128 -10.69 -10.49 15.02
C ASP A 128 -9.87 -9.20 14.94
N GLU A 129 -8.70 -9.14 15.61
CA GLU A 129 -7.78 -8.00 15.50
C GLU A 129 -7.22 -7.87 14.09
N PHE A 130 -6.88 -8.99 13.44
CA PHE A 130 -6.43 -9.02 12.05
C PHE A 130 -7.52 -8.51 11.10
N VAL A 131 -8.74 -9.04 11.19
CA VAL A 131 -9.87 -8.62 10.34
C VAL A 131 -10.19 -7.14 10.55
N LYS A 132 -10.23 -6.68 11.80
CA LYS A 132 -10.43 -5.27 12.13
C LYS A 132 -9.34 -4.40 11.50
N ARG A 133 -8.08 -4.83 11.59
CA ARG A 133 -6.95 -4.10 11.01
C ARG A 133 -7.02 -4.04 9.48
N CYS A 134 -7.39 -5.12 8.81
CA CYS A 134 -7.63 -5.11 7.36
C CYS A 134 -8.77 -4.15 6.98
N SER A 135 -9.87 -4.17 7.73
CA SER A 135 -10.98 -3.22 7.52
C SER A 135 -10.54 -1.77 7.75
N ASP A 136 -9.69 -1.50 8.75
CA ASP A 136 -9.13 -0.17 8.99
C ASP A 136 -8.22 0.30 7.84
N LEU A 137 -7.57 -0.61 7.12
CA LEU A 137 -6.75 -0.29 5.94
C LEU A 137 -7.58 0.04 4.70
N GLU A 138 -8.80 -0.50 4.59
CA GLU A 138 -9.75 -0.17 3.52
C GLU A 138 -10.44 1.19 3.76
N LYS A 139 -10.37 1.73 4.97
CA LYS A 139 -10.96 3.04 5.29
C LYS A 139 -10.16 4.15 4.61
N VAL A 140 -10.77 4.77 3.62
CA VAL A 140 -10.26 5.98 3.00
C VAL A 140 -10.64 7.19 3.86
N THR A 141 -9.65 7.96 4.30
CA THR A 141 -9.89 9.21 5.04
C THR A 141 -10.11 10.38 4.07
N MET A 142 -10.71 11.47 4.57
CA MET A 142 -10.81 12.73 3.81
C MET A 142 -9.44 13.26 3.38
N SER A 143 -8.37 12.96 4.14
CA SER A 143 -7.00 13.32 3.80
C SER A 143 -6.47 12.48 2.63
N ASP A 144 -6.80 11.19 2.57
CA ASP A 144 -6.40 10.32 1.46
C ASP A 144 -7.10 10.74 0.16
N ILE A 145 -8.40 11.03 0.23
CA ILE A 145 -9.14 11.59 -0.92
C ILE A 145 -8.52 12.91 -1.35
N PHE A 146 -8.17 13.78 -0.40
CA PHE A 146 -7.57 15.06 -0.71
C PHE A 146 -6.17 14.92 -1.33
N ALA A 147 -5.35 13.97 -0.87
CA ALA A 147 -4.07 13.65 -1.50
C ALA A 147 -4.25 13.19 -2.96
N LEU A 148 -5.22 12.30 -3.22
CA LEU A 148 -5.57 11.86 -4.57
C LEU A 148 -6.03 13.03 -5.46
N GLN A 149 -6.83 13.96 -4.92
CA GLN A 149 -7.25 15.17 -5.63
C GLN A 149 -6.07 16.08 -5.96
N LEU A 150 -5.12 16.26 -5.04
CA LEU A 150 -3.91 17.05 -5.27
C LEU A 150 -3.03 16.45 -6.36
N MET A 151 -2.92 15.13 -6.45
CA MET A 151 -2.16 14.46 -7.51
C MET A 151 -2.76 14.66 -8.91
N GLN A 152 -4.02 15.09 -9.03
CA GLN A 152 -4.61 15.49 -10.32
C GLN A 152 -4.12 16.88 -10.77
N VAL A 153 -3.46 17.65 -9.89
CA VAL A 153 -2.95 18.98 -10.21
C VAL A 153 -1.60 18.84 -10.94
N PRO A 154 -1.40 19.54 -12.08
CA PRO A 154 -0.14 19.46 -12.81
C PRO A 154 1.07 19.79 -11.93
N GLN A 155 2.13 18.99 -12.05
CA GLN A 155 3.39 19.08 -11.31
C GLN A 155 3.34 18.69 -9.83
N VAL A 156 2.22 18.15 -9.34
CA VAL A 156 2.12 17.58 -7.99
C VAL A 156 2.46 16.09 -8.04
N THR A 157 3.54 15.69 -7.36
CA THR A 157 3.92 14.29 -7.17
C THR A 157 3.22 13.69 -5.95
N GLU A 158 3.32 12.38 -5.76
CA GLU A 158 2.80 11.69 -4.58
C GLU A 158 3.43 12.25 -3.29
N GLU A 159 4.76 12.45 -3.27
CA GLU A 159 5.48 12.98 -2.12
C GLU A 159 5.05 14.43 -1.81
N ALA A 160 4.79 15.23 -2.85
CA ALA A 160 4.26 16.58 -2.69
C ALA A 160 2.83 16.56 -2.11
N ALA A 161 1.96 15.67 -2.58
CA ALA A 161 0.60 15.53 -2.06
C ALA A 161 0.58 15.06 -0.60
N LEU A 162 1.43 14.09 -0.25
CA LEU A 162 1.60 13.63 1.14
C LEU A 162 2.16 14.75 2.03
N ALA A 163 3.14 15.52 1.55
CA ALA A 163 3.67 16.65 2.31
C ALA A 163 2.61 17.74 2.56
N VAL A 164 1.78 18.07 1.56
CA VAL A 164 0.69 19.05 1.72
C VAL A 164 -0.38 18.54 2.69
N THR A 165 -0.83 17.31 2.54
CA THR A 165 -1.87 16.72 3.41
C THR A 165 -1.40 16.50 4.85
N SER A 166 -0.11 16.29 5.07
CA SER A 166 0.47 16.24 6.43
C SER A 166 0.34 17.57 7.19
N LEU A 167 0.38 18.70 6.47
CA LEU A 167 0.24 20.05 7.02
C LEU A 167 -1.23 20.51 7.02
N TYR A 168 -1.98 20.13 6.00
CA TYR A 168 -3.35 20.53 5.75
C TYR A 168 -4.19 19.30 5.34
N PRO A 169 -4.72 18.54 6.31
CA PRO A 169 -5.38 17.25 6.03
C PRO A 169 -6.63 17.35 5.16
N THR A 170 -7.16 18.56 4.93
CA THR A 170 -8.36 18.77 4.11
C THR A 170 -8.24 20.01 3.26
N LEU A 171 -8.98 20.04 2.15
CA LEU A 171 -9.16 21.24 1.32
C LEU A 171 -9.56 22.47 2.15
N LEU A 172 -10.46 22.30 3.12
CA LEU A 172 -10.90 23.39 4.00
C LEU A 172 -9.76 23.93 4.88
N SER A 173 -8.92 23.04 5.44
CA SER A 173 -7.78 23.47 6.25
C SER A 173 -6.74 24.22 5.42
N LEU A 174 -6.52 23.80 4.17
CA LEU A 174 -5.64 24.48 3.24
C LEU A 174 -6.20 25.84 2.83
N ALA A 175 -7.50 25.90 2.54
CA ALA A 175 -8.18 27.14 2.18
C ALA A 175 -8.10 28.17 3.32
N LYS A 176 -8.35 27.74 4.56
CA LYS A 176 -8.19 28.60 5.74
C LYS A 176 -6.77 29.15 5.86
N ALA A 177 -5.76 28.32 5.65
CA ALA A 177 -4.36 28.76 5.68
C ALA A 177 -4.06 29.82 4.61
N TYR A 178 -4.60 29.67 3.40
CA TYR A 178 -4.50 30.70 2.37
C TYR A 178 -5.22 32.00 2.77
N THR A 179 -6.42 31.93 3.36
CA THR A 179 -7.13 33.13 3.82
C THR A 179 -6.41 33.87 4.95
N MET A 180 -5.67 33.16 5.81
CA MET A 180 -4.87 33.78 6.88
C MET A 180 -3.67 34.58 6.35
N LEU A 181 -3.28 34.36 5.09
CA LEU A 181 -2.26 35.16 4.42
C LEU A 181 -2.81 36.44 3.79
N VAL A 182 -4.14 36.62 3.81
CA VAL A 182 -4.81 37.84 3.36
C VAL A 182 -5.01 38.75 4.57
N SER A 183 -4.74 40.04 4.42
CA SER A 183 -4.94 41.01 5.51
C SER A 183 -6.43 41.07 5.93
N PRO A 184 -6.77 40.97 7.23
CA PRO A 184 -8.16 40.93 7.73
C PRO A 184 -9.04 42.14 7.37
N LEU A 185 -8.44 43.24 6.91
CA LEU A 185 -9.15 44.47 6.57
C LEU A 185 -9.89 44.42 5.22
N LEU A 186 -9.73 43.36 4.42
CA LEU A 186 -10.26 43.28 3.04
C LEU A 186 -11.22 42.09 2.83
N ILE A 187 -11.77 41.51 3.89
CA ILE A 187 -12.80 40.47 3.76
C ILE A 187 -14.11 41.13 3.30
N GLY A 188 -14.28 41.27 1.98
CA GLY A 188 -15.49 41.83 1.37
C GLY A 188 -15.27 42.73 0.15
N THR A 189 -14.02 43.05 -0.20
CA THR A 189 -13.69 43.81 -1.43
C THR A 189 -12.77 42.97 -2.30
N ASP A 190 -13.08 42.89 -3.59
CA ASP A 190 -12.44 42.08 -4.64
C ASP A 190 -11.00 42.51 -5.00
N VAL A 191 -10.26 43.03 -4.01
CA VAL A 191 -8.90 43.55 -4.13
C VAL A 191 -8.01 42.73 -3.22
N THR A 192 -7.73 41.48 -3.59
CA THR A 192 -6.53 40.82 -3.07
C THR A 192 -5.31 41.54 -3.63
N SER A 193 -4.47 42.13 -2.78
CA SER A 193 -3.22 42.76 -3.20
C SER A 193 -2.35 41.75 -3.96
N ASP A 194 -1.64 42.18 -5.02
CA ASP A 194 -0.70 41.33 -5.78
C ASP A 194 0.37 40.69 -4.86
N GLY A 195 0.69 41.36 -3.75
CA GLY A 195 1.55 40.84 -2.69
C GLY A 195 0.97 39.64 -1.94
N ASP A 196 -0.32 39.68 -1.59
CA ASP A 196 -1.02 38.61 -0.87
C ASP A 196 -1.15 37.38 -1.77
N LYS A 197 -1.49 37.58 -3.04
CA LYS A 197 -1.55 36.52 -4.05
C LYS A 197 -0.19 35.83 -4.23
N ARG A 198 0.89 36.60 -4.31
CA ARG A 198 2.25 36.05 -4.43
C ARG A 198 2.69 35.28 -3.18
N ALA A 199 2.26 35.70 -1.99
CA ALA A 199 2.51 35.00 -0.74
C ALA A 199 1.76 33.65 -0.71
N GLN A 200 0.49 33.64 -1.13
CA GLN A 200 -0.30 32.42 -1.25
C GLN A 200 0.29 31.46 -2.29
N GLU A 201 0.65 31.92 -3.49
CA GLU A 201 1.27 31.07 -4.54
C GLU A 201 2.55 30.36 -4.04
N LYS A 202 3.30 30.97 -3.11
CA LYS A 202 4.56 30.44 -2.58
C LYS A 202 4.44 29.71 -1.24
N MET A 203 3.27 29.74 -0.59
CA MET A 203 3.09 29.24 0.78
C MET A 203 3.54 27.77 0.92
N LEU A 204 3.09 26.89 0.02
CA LEU A 204 3.37 25.46 0.12
C LEU A 204 4.83 25.15 -0.19
N LYS A 205 5.40 25.80 -1.22
CA LYS A 205 6.83 25.70 -1.54
C LYS A 205 7.71 26.07 -0.35
N ASN A 206 7.35 27.13 0.38
CA ASN A 206 8.15 27.59 1.53
C ASN A 206 8.00 26.68 2.76
N LYS A 207 7.01 25.80 2.79
CA LYS A 207 6.73 24.89 3.92
C LYS A 207 7.24 23.47 3.70
N SER A 208 7.56 23.09 2.47
CA SER A 208 8.07 21.76 2.16
C SER A 208 8.96 21.78 0.92
N ASP A 209 10.15 21.20 1.04
CA ASP A 209 11.09 21.03 -0.07
C ASP A 209 10.56 20.04 -1.14
N MET A 210 9.59 19.20 -0.77
CA MET A 210 8.93 18.28 -1.71
C MET A 210 7.93 19.01 -2.63
N VAL A 211 7.52 20.23 -2.27
CA VAL A 211 6.59 21.03 -3.08
C VAL A 211 7.38 22.02 -3.92
N ASN A 212 7.47 21.75 -5.21
CA ASN A 212 8.11 22.69 -6.13
C ASN A 212 7.24 23.96 -6.35
N ALA A 213 7.85 25.01 -6.94
CA ALA A 213 7.18 26.29 -7.14
C ALA A 213 5.94 26.20 -8.06
N GLY A 214 5.99 25.33 -9.07
CA GLY A 214 4.88 25.12 -10.00
C GLY A 214 3.71 24.41 -9.32
N ALA A 215 3.99 23.35 -8.55
CA ALA A 215 3.02 22.65 -7.72
C ALA A 215 2.32 23.59 -6.74
N SER A 216 3.09 24.37 -5.96
CA SER A 216 2.54 25.35 -5.01
C SER A 216 1.58 26.35 -5.67
N LYS A 217 1.96 26.86 -6.84
CA LYS A 217 1.14 27.79 -7.62
C LYS A 217 -0.11 27.13 -8.21
N ASN A 218 0.02 25.93 -8.76
CA ASN A 218 -1.11 25.22 -9.38
C ASN A 218 -2.13 24.76 -8.33
N ILE A 219 -1.67 24.37 -7.14
CA ILE A 219 -2.56 24.06 -6.01
C ILE A 219 -3.31 25.31 -5.56
N PHE A 220 -2.63 26.45 -5.43
CA PHE A 220 -3.32 27.72 -5.12
C PHE A 220 -4.39 28.04 -6.16
N LYS A 221 -4.06 27.92 -7.45
CA LYS A 221 -5.03 28.10 -8.55
C LYS A 221 -6.19 27.12 -8.47
N LEU A 222 -5.98 25.86 -8.11
CA LEU A 222 -7.08 24.90 -8.00
C LEU A 222 -8.17 25.39 -7.03
N ILE A 223 -7.77 26.04 -5.93
CA ILE A 223 -8.72 26.43 -4.87
C ILE A 223 -9.28 27.85 -5.09
N TRP A 224 -8.52 28.73 -5.76
CA TRP A 224 -8.90 30.13 -6.03
C TRP A 224 -9.24 30.43 -7.51
N ALA A 225 -9.23 29.44 -8.41
CA ALA A 225 -9.62 29.67 -9.80
C ALA A 225 -11.13 29.93 -9.88
N GLU A 226 -11.47 31.16 -10.24
CA GLU A 226 -12.70 31.42 -10.99
C GLU A 226 -12.57 30.75 -12.36
N GLY A 227 -13.61 29.99 -12.74
CA GLY A 227 -13.71 29.38 -14.07
C GLY A 227 -13.89 30.41 -15.18
#